data_AF-A0A644XTR5-F1
#
_entry.id   AF-A0A644XTR5-F1
#
_cell.length_a   1.000
_cell.length_b   1.000
_cell.length_c   1.000
_cell.angle_alpha   90.00
_cell.angle_beta   90.00
_cell.angle_gamma   90.00
#
_symmetry.space_group_name_H-M   'P 1'
#
loop_
_entity.id
_entity.type
_entity.pdbx_description
1 polymer ?
#
loop_
_entity_poly.entity_id
_entity_poly.type
_entity_poly.pdbx_seq_one_letter_code
_entity_poly.pdbx_strand_id
1 'polypeptide(L)'
;MNCKKFCSLLVSLLLLAALSACAPVKAGSAASAAASASATSVVFSPDSGEITLYGEQHGVQKILDKELELWQENYNTRGMRHLFVELPYYTGEFLNLWMQEGDDAILDAVYDDWDGTAVHSPDVKEFYQKIKSECPETVFHGTDVGHQRQTTGKRFLQTLEAAGQTDSEQYRLTEEAIRQGEIYYGKGGNVYREDTMTENFIREFDRLDGESVVGFYGGAHTGIDAMEYSTGSVPCMANKLAARYGAALRSEDLSWLAKDIDSLGVETVTVAGKSYQASYFGEEDLTGLLKGYRTRAFWRLENAYDDFKDRPKTGDVLPYDNFPMLVEAGQVFMIDYTKTDGTVTRQYYRSDGYEWEGRPSTEEFSVD
;
A
#
# COMPACT_ATOMS: atom_id res chain seq x y z
N MET A 1 20.35 -45.66 -25.44
CA MET A 1 19.66 -46.63 -24.56
C MET A 1 19.27 -45.92 -23.27
N ASN A 2 17.98 -45.96 -22.92
CA ASN A 2 17.29 -45.40 -21.73
C ASN A 2 17.36 -43.87 -21.57
N CYS A 3 16.42 -43.06 -22.07
CA CYS A 3 14.96 -43.00 -21.88
C CYS A 3 14.55 -42.53 -20.47
N LYS A 4 14.08 -41.28 -20.36
CA LYS A 4 12.74 -40.93 -19.84
C LYS A 4 12.45 -39.43 -20.02
N LYS A 5 11.46 -39.15 -20.87
CA LYS A 5 10.68 -37.92 -20.95
C LYS A 5 9.51 -38.00 -19.95
N PHE A 6 9.17 -36.91 -19.26
CA PHE A 6 7.87 -36.62 -18.63
C PHE A 6 7.79 -35.11 -18.46
N CYS A 7 6.64 -34.42 -18.50
CA CYS A 7 5.37 -34.56 -19.20
C CYS A 7 4.69 -33.21 -18.95
N SER A 8 4.33 -32.49 -20.01
CA SER A 8 3.47 -31.31 -19.93
C SER A 8 2.04 -31.77 -19.70
N LEU A 9 1.34 -31.19 -18.72
CA LEU A 9 -0.07 -31.44 -18.47
C LEU A 9 -0.87 -30.22 -18.92
N LEU A 10 -1.40 -30.28 -20.14
CA LEU A 10 -2.55 -29.48 -20.59
C LEU A 10 -3.82 -30.22 -20.16
N VAL A 11 -4.73 -29.54 -19.48
CA VAL A 11 -6.11 -30.01 -19.29
C VAL A 11 -7.03 -29.08 -20.08
N SER A 12 -7.47 -29.56 -21.24
CA SER A 12 -8.59 -29.00 -21.99
C SER A 12 -9.64 -30.10 -22.07
N LEU A 13 -10.82 -29.86 -21.52
CA LEU A 13 -11.99 -30.71 -21.80
C LEU A 13 -13.21 -29.82 -22.08
N LEU A 14 -13.63 -29.85 -23.34
CA LEU A 14 -14.83 -29.25 -23.90
C LEU A 14 -15.42 -30.30 -24.85
N LEU A 15 -16.68 -30.70 -24.65
CA LEU A 15 -17.66 -31.27 -25.62
C LEU A 15 -18.87 -31.79 -24.82
N LEU A 16 -19.99 -31.06 -24.78
CA LEU A 16 -21.16 -31.01 -25.70
C LEU A 16 -22.27 -32.07 -25.46
N ALA A 17 -23.39 -31.57 -24.94
CA ALA A 17 -24.78 -31.63 -25.43
C ALA A 17 -25.52 -32.96 -25.73
N ALA A 18 -26.73 -33.08 -25.13
CA ALA A 18 -28.01 -33.46 -25.76
C ALA A 18 -29.17 -33.12 -24.77
N LEU A 19 -29.96 -32.06 -25.00
CA LEU A 19 -31.27 -31.98 -25.68
C LEU A 19 -32.52 -32.33 -24.85
N SER A 20 -33.28 -31.26 -24.54
CA SER A 20 -34.74 -31.05 -24.61
C SER A 20 -35.74 -31.94 -23.85
N ALA A 21 -36.58 -31.30 -23.02
CA ALA A 21 -38.04 -31.27 -23.19
C ALA A 21 -38.69 -30.15 -22.34
N CYS A 22 -39.49 -29.31 -22.98
CA CYS A 22 -40.40 -28.34 -22.34
C CYS A 22 -41.72 -29.02 -21.94
N ALA A 23 -42.33 -28.64 -20.80
CA ALA A 23 -43.72 -28.16 -20.71
C ALA A 23 -44.13 -27.82 -19.25
N PRO A 24 -45.15 -26.95 -19.03
CA PRO A 24 -45.32 -26.16 -17.82
C PRO A 24 -46.54 -26.57 -16.96
N VAL A 25 -46.52 -26.37 -15.63
CA VAL A 25 -47.74 -26.22 -14.82
C VAL A 25 -47.53 -25.24 -13.65
N LYS A 26 -48.59 -24.46 -13.43
CA LYS A 26 -48.83 -23.30 -12.56
C LYS A 26 -48.72 -23.50 -11.05
N ALA A 27 -48.39 -22.35 -10.42
CA ALA A 27 -48.96 -21.72 -9.21
C ALA A 27 -48.84 -22.43 -7.85
N GLY A 28 -48.09 -21.77 -6.95
CA GLY A 28 -48.12 -21.97 -5.51
C GLY A 28 -47.38 -20.82 -4.82
N SER A 29 -48.15 -19.87 -4.30
CA SER A 29 -47.71 -18.72 -3.51
C SER A 29 -46.97 -19.13 -2.24
N ALA A 30 -45.80 -18.53 -2.00
CA ALA A 30 -45.31 -18.20 -0.66
C ALA A 30 -44.31 -17.05 -0.79
N ALA A 31 -44.68 -15.89 -0.28
CA ALA A 31 -43.86 -14.70 -0.23
C ALA A 31 -42.67 -14.91 0.73
N SER A 32 -41.45 -14.64 0.28
CA SER A 32 -40.38 -14.19 1.15
C SER A 32 -39.96 -12.80 0.68
N ALA A 33 -40.14 -11.82 1.56
CA ALA A 33 -39.70 -10.45 1.34
C ALA A 33 -38.17 -10.40 1.47
N ALA A 34 -37.47 -10.51 0.35
CA ALA A 34 -36.11 -10.02 0.24
C ALA A 34 -36.19 -8.51 -0.03
N ALA A 35 -36.02 -7.71 1.02
CA ALA A 35 -35.79 -6.29 0.87
C ALA A 35 -34.43 -6.10 0.17
N SER A 36 -34.46 -5.82 -1.14
CA SER A 36 -33.28 -5.31 -1.82
C SER A 36 -33.03 -3.90 -1.30
N ALA A 37 -31.97 -3.72 -0.53
CA ALA A 37 -31.43 -2.40 -0.27
C ALA A 37 -30.99 -1.83 -1.63
N SER A 38 -31.81 -0.93 -2.17
CA SER A 38 -31.47 -0.12 -3.34
C SER A 38 -30.23 0.68 -2.99
N ALA A 39 -29.12 0.45 -3.69
CA ALA A 39 -27.98 1.35 -3.67
C ALA A 39 -28.46 2.71 -4.23
N THR A 40 -28.80 3.62 -3.33
CA THR A 40 -29.00 5.03 -3.67
C THR A 40 -27.65 5.59 -4.10
N SER A 41 -27.45 5.73 -5.41
CA SER A 41 -26.39 6.57 -5.97
C SER A 41 -26.65 8.00 -5.52
N VAL A 42 -25.91 8.45 -4.52
CA VAL A 42 -25.88 9.86 -4.13
C VAL A 42 -25.25 10.61 -5.31
N VAL A 43 -26.01 11.51 -5.92
CA VAL A 43 -25.49 12.40 -6.96
C VAL A 43 -24.59 13.40 -6.26
N PHE A 44 -23.28 13.24 -6.42
CA PHE A 44 -22.27 14.17 -5.90
C PHE A 44 -22.50 15.56 -6.50
N SER A 45 -22.60 16.56 -5.63
CA SER A 45 -22.76 17.96 -6.06
C SER A 45 -21.37 18.56 -6.31
N PRO A 46 -21.19 19.38 -7.34
CA PRO A 46 -19.88 19.98 -7.68
C PRO A 46 -19.19 20.76 -6.53
N ASP A 47 -19.91 21.07 -5.46
CA ASP A 47 -19.45 21.86 -4.32
C ASP A 47 -18.94 21.02 -3.13
N SER A 48 -18.75 19.70 -3.27
CA SER A 48 -18.44 18.79 -2.13
C SER A 48 -16.95 18.54 -1.82
N GLY A 49 -16.06 19.45 -2.20
CA GLY A 49 -14.63 19.36 -1.92
C GLY A 49 -13.87 18.34 -2.78
N GLU A 50 -12.55 18.47 -2.87
CA GLU A 50 -11.66 17.52 -3.57
C GLU A 50 -10.94 16.60 -2.58
N ILE A 51 -10.71 15.34 -2.97
CA ILE A 51 -9.93 14.36 -2.22
C ILE A 51 -8.64 14.06 -3.00
N THR A 52 -7.49 14.25 -2.37
CA THR A 52 -6.19 13.81 -2.92
C THR A 52 -5.54 12.80 -1.99
N LEU A 53 -5.37 11.56 -2.45
CA LEU A 53 -4.72 10.48 -1.70
C LEU A 53 -3.30 10.23 -2.20
N TYR A 54 -2.30 10.31 -1.33
CA TYR A 54 -0.94 9.90 -1.64
C TYR A 54 -0.66 8.53 -1.04
N GLY A 55 -0.21 7.60 -1.89
CA GLY A 55 0.19 6.24 -1.55
C GLY A 55 1.64 6.20 -1.12
N GLU A 56 1.95 5.71 0.08
CA GLU A 56 3.32 5.70 0.59
C GLU A 56 3.85 4.29 0.91
N GLN A 57 5.18 4.21 1.06
CA GLN A 57 5.85 3.09 1.72
C GLN A 57 6.29 3.55 3.11
N HIS A 58 5.82 2.84 4.14
CA HIS A 58 5.92 3.32 5.52
C HIS A 58 7.35 3.63 5.96
N GLY A 59 7.52 4.78 6.62
CA GLY A 59 8.76 5.14 7.31
C GLY A 59 9.92 5.51 6.40
N VAL A 60 9.67 5.79 5.11
CA VAL A 60 10.72 6.23 4.16
C VAL A 60 10.87 7.74 4.21
N GLN A 61 12.03 8.23 4.66
CA GLN A 61 12.32 9.66 4.82
C GLN A 61 12.04 10.48 3.55
N LYS A 62 12.48 10.02 2.37
CA LYS A 62 12.22 10.72 1.10
C LYS A 62 10.72 10.89 0.81
N ILE A 63 9.90 9.93 1.22
CA ILE A 63 8.45 10.01 1.06
C ILE A 63 7.87 11.00 2.06
N LEU A 64 8.27 10.91 3.34
CA LEU A 64 7.82 11.86 4.37
C LEU A 64 8.18 13.31 4.03
N ASP A 65 9.37 13.55 3.49
CA ASP A 65 9.78 14.87 3.01
C ASP A 65 8.87 15.36 1.87
N LYS A 66 8.49 14.47 0.95
CA LYS A 66 7.59 14.80 -0.16
C LYS A 66 6.15 15.02 0.33
N GLU A 67 5.64 14.20 1.23
CA GLU A 67 4.34 14.38 1.85
C GLU A 67 4.25 15.71 2.59
N LEU A 68 5.30 16.10 3.32
CA LEU A 68 5.36 17.39 3.97
C LEU A 68 5.34 18.53 2.96
N GLU A 69 6.13 18.46 1.89
CA GLU A 69 6.14 19.44 0.80
C GLU A 69 4.73 19.61 0.20
N LEU A 70 4.07 18.49 -0.11
CA LEU A 70 2.72 18.47 -0.68
C LEU A 70 1.68 19.03 0.30
N TRP A 71 1.79 18.70 1.58
CA TRP A 71 0.90 19.25 2.60
C TRP A 71 1.10 20.76 2.75
N GLN A 72 2.33 21.22 2.87
CA GLN A 72 2.66 22.64 2.95
C GLN A 72 2.14 23.42 1.73
N GLU A 73 2.29 22.87 0.52
CA GLU A 73 1.78 23.50 -0.69
C GLU A 73 0.25 23.68 -0.61
N ASN A 74 -0.48 22.61 -0.30
CA ASN A 74 -1.94 22.66 -0.19
C ASN A 74 -2.40 23.57 0.98
N TYR A 75 -1.71 23.51 2.11
CA TYR A 75 -1.99 24.34 3.29
C TYR A 75 -1.81 25.84 2.99
N ASN A 76 -0.71 26.22 2.34
CA ASN A 76 -0.35 27.61 2.09
C ASN A 76 -1.06 28.22 0.88
N THR A 77 -1.27 27.44 -0.19
CA THR A 77 -1.80 27.96 -1.46
C THR A 77 -3.30 27.79 -1.60
N ARG A 78 -3.87 26.74 -1.01
CA ARG A 78 -5.29 26.40 -1.12
C ARG A 78 -6.06 26.59 0.19
N GLY A 79 -5.37 26.91 1.29
CA GLY A 79 -6.00 27.10 2.59
C GLY A 79 -6.53 25.81 3.21
N MET A 80 -6.07 24.65 2.75
CA MET A 80 -6.54 23.35 3.25
C MET A 80 -6.10 23.15 4.71
N ARG A 81 -6.96 22.54 5.52
CA ARG A 81 -6.72 22.30 6.95
C ARG A 81 -6.91 20.86 7.39
N HIS A 82 -7.58 20.05 6.58
CA HIS A 82 -7.96 18.69 6.94
C HIS A 82 -6.99 17.68 6.32
N LEU A 83 -6.20 17.03 7.17
CA LEU A 83 -5.23 16.01 6.81
C LEU A 83 -5.69 14.64 7.32
N PHE A 84 -5.99 13.75 6.40
CA PHE A 84 -6.41 12.38 6.66
C PHE A 84 -5.17 11.49 6.70
N VAL A 85 -5.11 10.60 7.69
CA VAL A 85 -3.95 9.74 7.93
C VAL A 85 -4.38 8.30 8.20
N GLU A 86 -3.57 7.34 7.76
CA GLU A 86 -3.69 5.91 8.10
C GLU A 86 -3.33 5.64 9.57
N LEU A 87 -4.07 6.26 10.46
CA LEU A 87 -4.01 6.07 11.90
C LEU A 87 -5.43 5.90 12.46
N PRO A 88 -5.59 5.26 13.62
CA PRO A 88 -6.88 5.17 14.30
C PRO A 88 -7.49 6.54 14.62
N TYR A 89 -8.82 6.60 14.70
CA TYR A 89 -9.58 7.78 15.11
C TYR A 89 -9.01 8.48 16.36
N TYR A 90 -8.82 7.74 17.45
CA TYR A 90 -8.29 8.30 18.70
C TYR A 90 -6.85 8.79 18.60
N THR A 91 -6.06 8.27 17.67
CA THR A 91 -4.70 8.76 17.43
C THR A 91 -4.78 10.11 16.72
N GLY A 92 -5.65 10.27 15.72
CA GLY A 92 -5.94 11.57 15.11
C GLY A 92 -6.41 12.60 16.14
N GLU A 93 -7.33 12.22 17.02
CA GLU A 93 -7.81 13.12 18.10
C GLU A 93 -6.68 13.51 19.08
N PHE A 94 -5.79 12.58 19.46
CA PHE A 94 -4.65 12.94 20.30
C PHE A 94 -3.66 13.86 19.58
N LEU A 95 -3.43 13.66 18.29
CA LEU A 95 -2.61 14.58 17.51
C LEU A 95 -3.25 15.98 17.48
N ASN A 96 -4.57 16.07 17.34
CA ASN A 96 -5.29 17.36 17.41
C ASN A 96 -5.17 18.04 18.78
N LEU A 97 -5.23 17.28 19.87
CA LEU A 97 -4.94 17.80 21.21
C LEU A 97 -3.49 18.28 21.33
N TRP A 98 -2.54 17.46 20.86
CA TRP A 98 -1.12 17.80 20.86
C TRP A 98 -0.79 19.07 20.07
N MET A 99 -1.49 19.34 18.96
CA MET A 99 -1.32 20.57 18.19
C MET A 99 -1.58 21.84 19.02
N GLN A 100 -2.41 21.74 20.08
CA GLN A 100 -2.74 22.86 20.98
C GLN A 100 -1.78 22.98 22.17
N GLU A 101 -0.98 21.95 22.44
CA GLU A 101 -0.06 21.92 23.59
C GLU A 101 1.28 22.59 23.27
N GLY A 102 1.93 23.14 24.31
CA GLY A 102 3.24 23.80 24.17
C GLY A 102 4.43 22.85 24.09
N ASP A 103 4.24 21.57 24.41
CA ASP A 103 5.26 20.52 24.40
C ASP A 103 4.82 19.30 23.57
N ASP A 104 5.67 18.27 23.54
CA ASP A 104 5.47 17.04 22.77
C ASP A 104 5.05 15.83 23.62
N ALA A 105 4.63 16.02 24.89
CA ALA A 105 4.34 14.90 25.78
C ALA A 105 3.26 13.94 25.23
N ILE A 106 2.23 14.47 24.54
CA ILE A 106 1.21 13.66 23.89
C ILE A 106 1.77 12.91 22.68
N LEU A 107 2.55 13.58 21.82
CA LEU A 107 3.18 12.95 20.66
C LEU A 107 4.17 11.86 21.12
N ASP A 108 4.97 12.12 22.14
CA ASP A 108 5.92 11.17 22.73
C ASP A 108 5.20 9.89 23.18
N ALA A 109 4.09 10.02 23.91
CA ALA A 109 3.32 8.87 24.36
C ALA A 109 2.63 8.09 23.23
N VAL A 110 2.19 8.79 22.17
CA VAL A 110 1.65 8.15 20.96
C VAL A 110 2.76 7.41 20.21
N TYR A 111 3.92 8.06 20.05
CA TYR A 111 5.10 7.50 19.39
C TYR A 111 5.60 6.23 20.10
N ASP A 112 5.67 6.23 21.43
CA ASP A 112 6.06 5.06 22.22
C ASP A 112 5.10 3.86 21.99
N ASP A 113 3.81 4.11 21.77
CA ASP A 113 2.84 3.06 21.48
C ASP A 113 2.95 2.49 20.06
N TRP A 114 3.62 3.20 19.16
CA TRP A 114 3.92 2.69 17.83
C TRP A 114 5.01 1.62 17.84
N ASP A 115 5.68 1.38 18.98
CA ASP A 115 6.75 0.38 19.06
C ASP A 115 6.36 -0.98 18.46
N GLY A 116 7.27 -1.51 17.65
CA GLY A 116 7.06 -2.72 16.85
C GLY A 116 6.25 -2.54 15.56
N THR A 117 5.94 -1.30 15.13
CA THR A 117 5.30 -1.00 13.85
C THR A 117 6.23 -0.23 12.90
N ALA A 118 5.89 -0.20 11.61
CA ALA A 118 6.68 0.53 10.60
C ALA A 118 6.69 2.06 10.81
N VAL A 119 5.70 2.61 11.53
CA VAL A 119 5.60 4.04 11.83
C VAL A 119 6.39 4.46 13.08
N HIS A 120 6.97 3.52 13.82
CA HIS A 120 7.91 3.82 14.92
C HIS A 120 9.32 4.11 14.38
N SER A 121 9.42 5.22 13.66
CA SER A 121 10.66 5.78 13.13
C SER A 121 10.85 7.22 13.62
N PRO A 122 12.07 7.64 14.00
CA PRO A 122 12.36 9.03 14.32
C PRO A 122 11.94 10.01 13.22
N ASP A 123 12.04 9.61 11.95
CA ASP A 123 11.66 10.45 10.81
C ASP A 123 10.15 10.72 10.78
N VAL A 124 9.32 9.73 11.16
CA VAL A 124 7.86 9.89 11.26
C VAL A 124 7.50 10.84 12.39
N LYS A 125 8.20 10.76 13.52
CA LYS A 125 8.01 11.70 14.63
C LYS A 125 8.38 13.12 14.22
N GLU A 126 9.52 13.30 13.56
CA GLU A 126 9.98 14.58 13.04
C GLU A 126 8.99 15.15 12.01
N PHE A 127 8.41 14.32 11.14
CA PHE A 127 7.37 14.71 10.19
C PHE A 127 6.17 15.38 10.90
N TYR A 128 5.62 14.75 11.95
CA TYR A 128 4.53 15.37 12.70
C TYR A 128 4.98 16.69 13.36
N GLN A 129 6.16 16.72 13.98
CA GLN A 129 6.70 17.95 14.59
C GLN A 129 6.83 19.09 13.57
N LYS A 130 7.29 18.80 12.36
CA LYS A 130 7.34 19.77 11.25
C LYS A 130 5.95 20.28 10.88
N ILE A 131 4.96 19.39 10.74
CA ILE A 131 3.55 19.80 10.52
C ILE A 131 3.08 20.76 11.61
N LYS A 132 3.35 20.47 12.89
CA LYS A 132 2.98 21.38 13.98
C LYS A 132 3.63 22.74 13.86
N SER A 133 4.93 22.79 13.54
CA SER A 133 5.66 24.07 13.46
C SER A 133 5.34 24.89 12.21
N GLU A 134 5.03 24.23 11.08
CA GLU A 134 4.94 24.87 9.76
C GLU A 134 3.49 24.99 9.27
N CYS A 135 2.61 24.10 9.71
CA CYS A 135 1.19 24.03 9.38
C CYS A 135 0.32 23.92 10.66
N PRO A 136 0.40 24.86 11.62
CA PRO A 136 -0.17 24.74 12.96
C PRO A 136 -1.70 24.65 13.03
N GLU A 137 -2.41 25.01 11.95
CA GLU A 137 -3.88 24.89 11.87
C GLU A 137 -4.33 23.53 11.29
N THR A 138 -3.42 22.58 11.11
CA THR A 138 -3.73 21.23 10.62
C THR A 138 -4.67 20.51 11.60
N VAL A 139 -5.75 19.95 11.06
CA VAL A 139 -6.70 19.06 11.73
C VAL A 139 -6.50 17.66 11.17
N PHE A 140 -6.05 16.74 12.03
CA PHE A 140 -5.85 15.34 11.69
C PHE A 140 -7.15 14.55 11.76
N HIS A 141 -7.39 13.73 10.75
CA HIS A 141 -8.47 12.74 10.72
C HIS A 141 -7.87 11.34 10.62
N GLY A 142 -7.86 10.61 11.73
CA GLY A 142 -7.48 9.20 11.75
C GLY A 142 -8.65 8.34 11.29
N THR A 143 -8.49 7.61 10.18
CA THR A 143 -9.59 6.82 9.60
C THR A 143 -9.33 5.32 9.56
N ASP A 144 -8.18 4.86 10.01
CA ASP A 144 -7.88 3.43 10.03
C ASP A 144 -8.60 2.70 11.20
N VAL A 145 -8.55 1.38 11.20
CA VAL A 145 -8.99 0.56 12.33
C VAL A 145 -8.13 0.82 13.57
N GLY A 146 -8.66 0.52 14.76
CA GLY A 146 -7.98 0.77 16.04
C GLY A 146 -6.72 -0.07 16.33
N HIS A 147 -5.61 0.21 15.65
CA HIS A 147 -4.26 -0.14 16.10
C HIS A 147 -3.94 0.52 17.44
N GLN A 148 -3.13 -0.10 18.33
CA GLN A 148 -2.87 0.45 19.67
C GLN A 148 -4.12 0.60 20.58
N ARG A 149 -5.20 -0.16 20.34
CA ARG A 149 -6.46 -0.11 21.13
C ARG A 149 -6.30 -0.29 22.65
N GLN A 150 -5.29 -1.04 23.09
CA GLN A 150 -5.04 -1.30 24.51
C GLN A 150 -4.15 -0.24 25.18
N THR A 151 -3.53 0.63 24.38
CA THR A 151 -2.62 1.69 24.82
C THR A 151 -3.22 3.05 24.47
N THR A 152 -2.95 3.59 23.28
CA THR A 152 -3.43 4.92 22.84
C THR A 152 -4.95 5.04 22.97
N GLY A 153 -5.71 4.06 22.45
CA GLY A 153 -7.17 4.10 22.49
C GLY A 153 -7.72 4.12 23.92
N LYS A 154 -7.17 3.29 24.81
CA LYS A 154 -7.55 3.28 26.22
C LYS A 154 -7.20 4.59 26.93
N ARG A 155 -6.03 5.17 26.66
CA ARG A 155 -5.65 6.47 27.23
C ARG A 155 -6.60 7.57 26.76
N PHE A 156 -7.01 7.58 25.49
CA PHE A 156 -7.93 8.60 25.00
C PHE A 156 -9.32 8.49 25.65
N LEU A 157 -9.86 7.27 25.81
CA LEU A 157 -11.10 7.07 26.58
C LEU A 157 -10.98 7.61 28.01
N GLN A 158 -9.86 7.35 28.70
CA GLN A 158 -9.63 7.84 30.06
C GLN A 158 -9.58 9.37 30.11
N THR A 159 -8.99 10.02 29.11
CA THR A 159 -9.01 11.48 28.98
C THR A 159 -10.44 12.02 28.85
N LEU A 160 -11.26 11.41 28.00
CA LEU A 160 -12.66 11.79 27.82
C LEU A 160 -13.50 11.55 29.09
N GLU A 161 -13.27 10.43 29.79
CA GLU A 161 -13.92 10.12 31.08
C GLU A 161 -13.57 11.15 32.16
N ALA A 162 -12.29 11.49 32.28
CA ALA A 162 -11.82 12.50 33.22
C ALA A 162 -12.42 13.89 32.91
N ALA A 163 -12.69 14.19 31.65
CA ALA A 163 -13.37 15.40 31.20
C ALA A 163 -14.90 15.34 31.32
N GLY A 164 -15.48 14.21 31.75
CA GLY A 164 -16.94 14.03 31.85
C GLY A 164 -17.64 13.92 30.51
N GLN A 165 -16.94 13.48 29.47
CA GLN A 165 -17.41 13.43 28.08
C GLN A 165 -17.86 12.03 27.63
N THR A 166 -18.35 11.18 28.54
CA THR A 166 -18.77 9.80 28.23
C THR A 166 -19.96 9.72 27.26
N ASP A 167 -20.80 10.76 27.21
CA ASP A 167 -21.94 10.84 26.29
C ASP A 167 -21.59 11.57 24.97
N SER A 168 -20.31 11.90 24.76
CA SER A 168 -19.86 12.62 23.57
C SER A 168 -19.76 11.71 22.34
N GLU A 169 -19.77 12.33 21.16
CA GLU A 169 -19.49 11.62 19.93
C GLU A 169 -18.07 11.07 19.90
N GLN A 170 -17.08 11.84 20.38
CA GLN A 170 -15.68 11.43 20.46
C GLN A 170 -15.53 10.14 21.27
N TYR A 171 -16.26 10.01 22.39
CA TYR A 171 -16.24 8.79 23.20
C TYR A 171 -16.78 7.60 22.42
N ARG A 172 -17.95 7.76 21.80
CA ARG A 172 -18.58 6.70 20.97
C ARG A 172 -17.69 6.26 19.81
N LEU A 173 -17.09 7.20 19.08
CA LEU A 173 -16.19 6.92 17.97
C LEU A 173 -14.88 6.26 18.42
N THR A 174 -14.39 6.62 19.61
CA THR A 174 -13.22 5.97 20.21
C THR A 174 -13.50 4.51 20.57
N GLU A 175 -14.64 4.24 21.21
CA GLU A 175 -15.05 2.86 21.49
C GLU A 175 -15.26 2.07 20.19
N GLU A 176 -15.82 2.70 19.16
CA GLU A 176 -15.99 2.12 17.84
C GLU A 176 -14.65 1.74 17.21
N ALA A 177 -13.69 2.66 17.16
CA ALA A 177 -12.35 2.39 16.65
C ALA A 177 -11.64 1.27 17.44
N ILE A 178 -11.77 1.24 18.77
CA ILE A 178 -11.23 0.15 19.60
C ILE A 178 -11.84 -1.19 19.18
N ARG A 179 -13.17 -1.27 19.02
CA ARG A 179 -13.86 -2.49 18.57
C ARG A 179 -13.41 -2.90 17.16
N GLN A 180 -13.24 -1.94 16.24
CA GLN A 180 -12.71 -2.21 14.91
C GLN A 180 -11.32 -2.87 14.99
N GLY A 181 -10.44 -2.36 15.87
CA GLY A 181 -9.15 -2.98 16.13
C GLY A 181 -9.25 -4.40 16.69
N GLU A 182 -10.17 -4.66 17.62
CA GLU A 182 -10.40 -6.01 18.17
C GLU A 182 -10.85 -7.00 17.09
N ILE A 183 -11.76 -6.57 16.20
CA ILE A 183 -12.23 -7.39 15.08
C ILE A 183 -11.09 -7.68 14.12
N TYR A 184 -10.34 -6.65 13.71
CA TYR A 184 -9.21 -6.77 12.78
C TYR A 184 -8.18 -7.81 13.25
N TYR A 185 -7.67 -7.66 14.48
CA TYR A 185 -6.67 -8.57 15.05
C TYR A 185 -7.23 -9.94 15.47
N GLY A 186 -8.55 -10.08 15.57
CA GLY A 186 -9.22 -11.33 15.90
C GLY A 186 -9.46 -12.22 14.67
N LYS A 187 -10.33 -11.74 13.76
CA LYS A 187 -10.78 -12.51 12.57
C LYS A 187 -11.04 -11.66 11.32
N GLY A 188 -11.03 -10.34 11.42
CA GLY A 188 -11.42 -9.42 10.35
C GLY A 188 -10.41 -9.37 9.20
N GLY A 189 -9.13 -9.30 9.52
CA GLY A 189 -8.05 -9.23 8.52
C GLY A 189 -8.18 -8.04 7.56
N ASN A 190 -7.44 -8.09 6.45
CA ASN A 190 -7.26 -6.93 5.56
C ASN A 190 -8.52 -6.56 4.77
N VAL A 191 -9.35 -7.54 4.38
CA VAL A 191 -10.66 -7.25 3.75
C VAL A 191 -11.54 -6.39 4.66
N TYR A 192 -11.64 -6.74 5.94
CA TYR A 192 -12.39 -5.95 6.92
C TYR A 192 -11.79 -4.55 7.12
N ARG A 193 -10.46 -4.44 7.14
CA ARG A 193 -9.75 -3.16 7.26
C ARG A 193 -10.10 -2.22 6.11
N GLU A 194 -10.08 -2.71 4.86
CA GLU A 194 -10.43 -1.91 3.68
C GLU A 194 -11.85 -1.35 3.74
N ASP A 195 -12.84 -2.18 4.09
CA ASP A 195 -14.23 -1.74 4.24
C ASP A 195 -14.35 -0.70 5.35
N THR A 196 -13.77 -0.98 6.51
CA THR A 196 -13.89 -0.13 7.71
C THR A 196 -13.20 1.21 7.52
N MET A 197 -12.00 1.22 6.93
CA MET A 197 -11.26 2.45 6.67
C MET A 197 -11.99 3.34 5.66
N THR A 198 -12.62 2.72 4.64
CA THR A 198 -13.49 3.44 3.70
C THR A 198 -14.69 4.07 4.42
N GLU A 199 -15.38 3.34 5.28
CA GLU A 199 -16.53 3.84 6.04
C GLU A 199 -16.12 4.99 6.99
N ASN A 200 -15.00 4.85 7.67
CA ASN A 200 -14.42 5.89 8.51
C ASN A 200 -14.08 7.14 7.70
N PHE A 201 -13.41 6.98 6.54
CA PHE A 201 -13.08 8.10 5.65
C PHE A 201 -14.34 8.85 5.21
N ILE A 202 -15.35 8.13 4.71
CA ILE A 202 -16.62 8.72 4.25
C ILE A 202 -17.29 9.49 5.40
N ARG A 203 -17.32 8.91 6.60
CA ARG A 203 -17.92 9.56 7.77
C ARG A 203 -17.25 10.89 8.08
N GLU A 204 -15.91 10.94 8.09
CA GLU A 204 -15.17 12.16 8.41
C GLU A 204 -15.27 13.18 7.27
N PHE A 205 -15.07 12.77 6.01
CA PHE A 205 -15.07 13.66 4.85
C PHE A 205 -16.44 14.29 4.60
N ASP A 206 -17.53 13.51 4.62
CA ASP A 206 -18.87 14.03 4.33
C ASP A 206 -19.35 15.07 5.36
N ARG A 207 -18.70 15.16 6.54
CA ARG A 207 -19.01 16.15 7.58
C ARG A 207 -18.36 17.52 7.35
N LEU A 208 -17.35 17.59 6.46
CA LEU A 208 -16.58 18.80 6.24
C LEU A 208 -17.26 19.80 5.30
N ASP A 209 -18.46 19.48 4.78
CA ASP A 209 -19.34 20.41 4.06
C ASP A 209 -18.64 21.24 2.96
N GLY A 210 -17.90 20.56 2.07
CA GLY A 210 -17.28 21.17 0.89
C GLY A 210 -15.78 21.46 1.00
N GLU A 211 -15.15 21.17 2.14
CA GLU A 211 -13.70 21.27 2.29
C GLU A 211 -12.95 20.22 1.46
N SER A 212 -11.80 20.62 0.90
CA SER A 212 -10.88 19.69 0.27
C SER A 212 -9.96 19.05 1.31
N VAL A 213 -9.54 17.81 1.05
CA VAL A 213 -8.67 17.03 1.96
C VAL A 213 -7.48 16.41 1.25
N VAL A 214 -6.39 16.23 2.00
CA VAL A 214 -5.26 15.37 1.63
C VAL A 214 -5.29 14.13 2.51
N GLY A 215 -4.97 12.97 1.94
CA GLY A 215 -4.82 11.71 2.67
C GLY A 215 -3.45 11.07 2.46
N PHE A 216 -2.76 10.69 3.54
CA PHE A 216 -1.53 9.90 3.52
C PHE A 216 -1.80 8.48 4.01
N TYR A 217 -1.63 7.50 3.11
CA TYR A 217 -1.92 6.08 3.35
C TYR A 217 -0.92 5.21 2.59
N GLY A 218 -0.62 4.03 3.11
CA GLY A 218 0.15 3.00 2.43
C GLY A 218 -0.41 2.72 1.03
N GLY A 219 0.45 2.59 0.04
CA GLY A 219 0.08 2.51 -1.39
C GLY A 219 -0.92 1.39 -1.73
N ALA A 220 -1.00 0.34 -0.91
CA ALA A 220 -2.01 -0.71 -1.03
C ALA A 220 -3.46 -0.19 -0.96
N HIS A 221 -3.68 0.94 -0.30
CA HIS A 221 -5.00 1.51 -0.02
C HIS A 221 -5.41 2.61 -1.01
N THR A 222 -4.49 3.09 -1.85
CA THR A 222 -4.67 4.34 -2.62
C THR A 222 -4.89 4.14 -4.12
N GLY A 223 -4.71 2.94 -4.66
CA GLY A 223 -5.00 2.64 -6.06
C GLY A 223 -6.49 2.77 -6.44
N ILE A 224 -6.84 3.68 -7.36
CA ILE A 224 -8.22 3.99 -7.74
C ILE A 224 -8.98 2.86 -8.46
N ASP A 225 -8.25 1.88 -8.97
CA ASP A 225 -8.77 0.65 -9.60
C ASP A 225 -8.18 -0.63 -8.97
N ALA A 226 -7.47 -0.48 -7.83
CA ALA A 226 -6.81 -1.57 -7.15
C ALA A 226 -7.77 -2.38 -6.26
N MET A 227 -7.36 -3.61 -5.98
CA MET A 227 -8.02 -4.54 -5.06
C MET A 227 -7.21 -4.64 -3.77
N GLU A 228 -7.86 -5.09 -2.69
CA GLU A 228 -7.20 -5.42 -1.42
C GLU A 228 -5.99 -6.33 -1.67
N TYR A 229 -4.83 -5.90 -1.19
CA TYR A 229 -3.53 -6.44 -1.60
C TYR A 229 -3.36 -7.95 -1.33
N SER A 230 -3.89 -8.46 -0.22
CA SER A 230 -3.57 -9.81 0.27
C SER A 230 -4.34 -10.91 -0.46
N THR A 231 -5.61 -10.66 -0.73
CA THR A 231 -6.53 -11.67 -1.28
C THR A 231 -7.12 -11.27 -2.63
N GLY A 232 -7.12 -9.97 -2.95
CA GLY A 232 -7.81 -9.44 -4.12
C GLY A 232 -9.33 -9.60 -4.07
N SER A 233 -9.91 -9.89 -2.89
CA SER A 233 -11.32 -10.29 -2.78
C SER A 233 -12.30 -9.11 -2.82
N VAL A 234 -11.85 -7.92 -2.42
CA VAL A 234 -12.63 -6.67 -2.42
C VAL A 234 -11.80 -5.54 -3.01
N PRO A 235 -12.42 -4.48 -3.58
CA PRO A 235 -11.70 -3.27 -3.92
C PRO A 235 -10.99 -2.67 -2.70
N CYS A 236 -9.84 -2.03 -2.89
CA CYS A 236 -9.22 -1.26 -1.80
C CYS A 236 -9.99 0.05 -1.53
N MET A 237 -9.60 0.78 -0.49
CA MET A 237 -10.26 2.01 -0.06
C MET A 237 -10.42 3.02 -1.20
N ALA A 238 -9.33 3.42 -1.87
CA ALA A 238 -9.41 4.44 -2.91
C ALA A 238 -10.29 4.03 -4.09
N ASN A 239 -10.34 2.74 -4.45
CA ASN A 239 -11.26 2.25 -5.48
C ASN A 239 -12.73 2.42 -5.05
N LYS A 240 -13.07 2.11 -3.80
CA LYS A 240 -14.42 2.34 -3.26
C LYS A 240 -14.75 3.83 -3.17
N LEU A 241 -13.80 4.65 -2.76
CA LEU A 241 -13.96 6.11 -2.70
C LEU A 241 -14.12 6.69 -4.10
N ALA A 242 -13.37 6.22 -5.10
CA ALA A 242 -13.51 6.63 -6.49
C ALA A 242 -14.90 6.28 -7.05
N ALA A 243 -15.44 5.11 -6.69
CA ALA A 243 -16.81 4.73 -7.06
C ALA A 243 -17.88 5.66 -6.44
N ARG A 244 -17.60 6.25 -5.27
CA ARG A 244 -18.51 7.17 -4.57
C ARG A 244 -18.37 8.63 -5.03
N TYR A 245 -17.14 9.13 -5.10
CA TYR A 245 -16.83 10.56 -5.30
C TYR A 245 -16.43 10.89 -6.74
N GLY A 246 -16.18 9.88 -7.58
CA GLY A 246 -15.88 10.05 -9.00
C GLY A 246 -14.68 10.96 -9.23
N ALA A 247 -14.85 11.97 -10.08
CA ALA A 247 -13.79 12.89 -10.49
C ALA A 247 -13.25 13.80 -9.37
N ALA A 248 -13.91 13.84 -8.21
CA ALA A 248 -13.43 14.59 -7.05
C ALA A 248 -12.25 13.90 -6.35
N LEU A 249 -12.06 12.59 -6.57
CA LEU A 249 -10.93 11.86 -6.01
C LEU A 249 -9.78 11.77 -7.01
N ARG A 250 -8.58 12.09 -6.53
CA ARG A 250 -7.30 11.84 -7.20
C ARG A 250 -6.41 11.01 -6.30
N SER A 251 -5.54 10.22 -6.90
CA SER A 251 -4.47 9.56 -6.16
C SER A 251 -3.15 9.61 -6.91
N GLU A 252 -2.08 9.70 -6.15
CA GLU A 252 -0.69 9.61 -6.62
C GLU A 252 0.05 8.60 -5.75
N ASP A 253 0.77 7.68 -6.37
CA ASP A 253 1.64 6.74 -5.66
C ASP A 253 3.04 7.37 -5.51
N LEU A 254 3.49 7.53 -4.26
CA LEU A 254 4.81 8.04 -3.87
C LEU A 254 5.78 6.91 -3.53
N SER A 255 5.34 5.64 -3.50
CA SER A 255 6.18 4.49 -3.12
C SER A 255 7.40 4.31 -4.02
N TRP A 256 7.36 4.84 -5.26
CA TRP A 256 8.51 4.85 -6.16
C TRP A 256 9.72 5.64 -5.60
N LEU A 257 9.51 6.63 -4.74
CA LEU A 257 10.60 7.39 -4.10
C LEU A 257 11.44 6.51 -3.17
N ALA A 258 10.88 5.43 -2.63
CA ALA A 258 11.65 4.44 -1.87
C ALA A 258 12.67 3.68 -2.72
N LYS A 259 12.45 3.65 -4.05
CA LYS A 259 13.30 3.00 -5.05
C LYS A 259 14.20 3.98 -5.80
N ASP A 260 13.95 5.28 -5.67
CA ASP A 260 14.89 6.31 -6.10
C ASP A 260 16.07 6.32 -5.12
N ILE A 261 17.03 5.43 -5.36
CA ILE A 261 18.21 5.27 -4.50
C ILE A 261 19.49 5.34 -5.33
N ASP A 262 20.53 5.91 -4.72
CA ASP A 262 21.89 5.81 -5.25
C ASP A 262 22.44 4.40 -5.02
N SER A 263 23.35 3.97 -5.90
CA SER A 263 24.09 2.73 -5.67
C SER A 263 24.95 2.84 -4.40
N LEU A 264 25.00 1.78 -3.61
CA LEU A 264 25.82 1.68 -2.40
C LEU A 264 27.32 1.56 -2.71
N GLY A 265 27.67 1.24 -3.95
CA GLY A 265 29.04 1.16 -4.42
C GLY A 265 29.09 0.74 -5.88
N VAL A 266 30.28 0.85 -6.48
CA VAL A 266 30.54 0.39 -7.84
C VAL A 266 31.76 -0.52 -7.79
N GLU A 267 31.65 -1.69 -8.43
CA GLU A 267 32.75 -2.63 -8.57
C GLU A 267 32.94 -3.08 -10.02
N THR A 268 34.11 -3.63 -10.32
CA THR A 268 34.40 -4.17 -11.66
C THR A 268 34.14 -5.67 -11.68
N VAL A 269 33.22 -6.11 -12.52
CA VAL A 269 32.87 -7.53 -12.70
C VAL A 269 33.18 -7.98 -14.12
N THR A 270 33.57 -9.24 -14.29
CA THR A 270 33.79 -9.82 -15.62
C THR A 270 32.65 -10.77 -15.97
N VAL A 271 31.98 -10.52 -17.10
CA VAL A 271 30.83 -11.29 -17.59
C VAL A 271 31.09 -11.60 -19.07
N ALA A 272 31.00 -12.88 -19.45
CA ALA A 272 31.36 -13.36 -20.80
C ALA A 272 32.72 -12.85 -21.33
N GLY A 273 33.72 -12.73 -20.45
CA GLY A 273 35.08 -12.30 -20.81
C GLY A 273 35.26 -10.78 -21.01
N LYS A 274 34.21 -9.97 -20.83
CA LYS A 274 34.28 -8.50 -20.83
C LYS A 274 34.09 -7.95 -19.42
N SER A 275 34.85 -6.90 -19.07
CA SER A 275 34.73 -6.24 -17.78
C SER A 275 33.71 -5.10 -17.83
N TYR A 276 32.88 -4.99 -16.79
CA TYR A 276 31.84 -3.99 -16.63
C TYR A 276 31.97 -3.31 -15.27
N GLN A 277 31.57 -2.04 -15.20
CA GLN A 277 31.23 -1.42 -13.92
C GLN A 277 29.86 -1.94 -13.50
N ALA A 278 29.75 -2.37 -12.25
CA ALA A 278 28.54 -2.92 -11.66
C ALA A 278 28.16 -2.08 -10.43
N SER A 279 27.08 -1.33 -10.56
CA SER A 279 26.51 -0.53 -9.47
C SER A 279 25.74 -1.44 -8.53
N TYR A 280 26.16 -1.54 -7.28
CA TYR A 280 25.57 -2.40 -6.25
C TYR A 280 24.44 -1.67 -5.51
N PHE A 281 23.30 -2.34 -5.31
CA PHE A 281 22.11 -1.75 -4.71
C PHE A 281 21.63 -2.47 -3.44
N GLY A 282 22.50 -3.30 -2.85
CA GLY A 282 22.21 -3.97 -1.59
C GLY A 282 21.69 -5.39 -1.76
N GLU A 283 21.34 -5.95 -0.61
CA GLU A 283 20.89 -7.32 -0.41
C GLU A 283 19.52 -7.31 0.27
N GLU A 284 18.60 -8.15 -0.22
CA GLU A 284 17.26 -8.34 0.32
C GLU A 284 17.16 -9.71 1.00
N ASP A 285 16.53 -9.75 2.19
CA ASP A 285 16.22 -11.00 2.88
C ASP A 285 15.04 -11.72 2.23
N LEU A 286 15.26 -12.97 1.84
CA LEU A 286 14.25 -13.84 1.24
C LEU A 286 13.67 -14.85 2.24
N THR A 287 14.11 -14.81 3.49
CA THR A 287 13.66 -15.71 4.54
C THR A 287 12.15 -15.56 4.76
N GLY A 288 11.41 -16.64 4.59
CA GLY A 288 9.94 -16.64 4.69
C GLY A 288 9.22 -16.24 3.40
N LEU A 289 9.91 -15.62 2.44
CA LEU A 289 9.37 -15.30 1.10
C LEU A 289 9.60 -16.43 0.11
N LEU A 290 10.83 -16.96 0.04
CA LEU A 290 11.20 -18.00 -0.91
C LEU A 290 11.88 -19.18 -0.22
N LYS A 291 11.22 -20.33 -0.21
CA LYS A 291 11.71 -21.53 0.48
C LYS A 291 13.07 -21.96 -0.07
N GLY A 292 14.05 -22.09 0.82
CA GLY A 292 15.42 -22.54 0.49
C GLY A 292 16.37 -21.40 0.09
N TYR A 293 15.89 -20.17 0.04
CA TYR A 293 16.68 -18.98 -0.18
C TYR A 293 16.80 -18.16 1.10
N ARG A 294 17.97 -17.54 1.28
CA ARG A 294 18.28 -16.65 2.40
C ARG A 294 18.26 -15.21 1.93
N THR A 295 18.99 -14.89 0.86
CA THR A 295 19.09 -13.52 0.38
C THR A 295 19.19 -13.45 -1.15
N ARG A 296 18.91 -12.28 -1.72
CA ARG A 296 19.34 -11.92 -3.08
C ARG A 296 20.02 -10.55 -3.09
N ALA A 297 21.11 -10.42 -3.81
CA ALA A 297 21.90 -9.20 -3.93
C ALA A 297 21.87 -8.67 -5.37
N PHE A 298 21.78 -7.35 -5.54
CA PHE A 298 21.49 -6.74 -6.83
C PHE A 298 22.61 -5.84 -7.34
N TRP A 299 22.97 -6.02 -8.61
CA TRP A 299 23.85 -5.14 -9.35
C TRP A 299 23.24 -4.75 -10.68
N ARG A 300 23.44 -3.50 -11.09
CA ARG A 300 23.22 -3.04 -12.47
C ARG A 300 24.54 -3.00 -13.22
N LEU A 301 24.62 -3.68 -14.36
CA LEU A 301 25.80 -3.66 -15.22
C LEU A 301 25.73 -2.45 -16.16
N GLU A 302 26.63 -1.50 -15.94
CA GLU A 302 26.61 -0.22 -16.64
C GLU A 302 27.07 -0.37 -18.09
N ASN A 303 26.30 0.21 -19.02
CA ASN A 303 26.54 0.17 -20.48
C ASN A 303 26.63 -1.26 -21.07
N ALA A 304 25.94 -2.23 -20.47
CA ALA A 304 26.03 -3.64 -20.85
C ALA A 304 24.94 -4.11 -21.83
N TYR A 305 23.89 -3.33 -22.04
CA TYR A 305 22.70 -3.80 -22.78
C TYR A 305 22.98 -4.20 -24.23
N ASP A 306 23.77 -3.40 -24.96
CA ASP A 306 24.09 -3.72 -26.36
C ASP A 306 24.88 -5.03 -26.50
N ASP A 307 25.64 -5.44 -25.49
CA ASP A 307 26.38 -6.70 -25.50
C ASP A 307 25.47 -7.92 -25.25
N PHE A 308 24.30 -7.71 -24.63
CA PHE A 308 23.44 -8.79 -24.13
C PHE A 308 22.04 -8.83 -24.73
N LYS A 309 21.59 -7.81 -25.48
CA LYS A 309 20.24 -7.72 -26.05
C LYS A 309 19.85 -8.86 -27.01
N ASP A 310 20.84 -9.50 -27.64
CA ASP A 310 20.62 -10.62 -28.57
C ASP A 310 20.83 -12.00 -27.90
N ARG A 311 21.17 -12.03 -26.60
CA ARG A 311 21.33 -13.30 -25.88
C ARG A 311 20.00 -14.06 -25.78
N PRO A 312 20.01 -15.40 -25.87
CA PRO A 312 18.81 -16.20 -25.66
C PRO A 312 18.25 -15.97 -24.26
N LYS A 313 16.94 -15.75 -24.20
CA LYS A 313 16.21 -15.63 -22.94
C LYS A 313 15.79 -17.01 -22.43
N THR A 314 15.68 -17.16 -21.13
CA THR A 314 15.29 -18.44 -20.50
C THR A 314 13.78 -18.54 -20.29
N GLY A 315 13.07 -17.41 -20.32
CA GLY A 315 11.65 -17.30 -19.98
C GLY A 315 11.39 -17.07 -18.49
N ASP A 316 12.42 -16.99 -17.65
CA ASP A 316 12.28 -16.58 -16.25
C ASP A 316 12.13 -15.04 -16.17
N VAL A 317 11.08 -14.58 -15.50
CA VAL A 317 10.66 -13.19 -15.48
C VAL A 317 10.78 -12.64 -14.07
N LEU A 318 11.38 -11.45 -13.94
CA LEU A 318 11.42 -10.71 -12.68
C LEU A 318 10.81 -9.30 -12.88
N PRO A 319 9.60 -9.04 -12.36
CA PRO A 319 8.95 -7.74 -12.48
C PRO A 319 9.71 -6.61 -11.76
N TYR A 320 9.57 -5.36 -12.21
CA TYR A 320 10.34 -4.22 -11.67
C TYR A 320 10.05 -3.95 -10.18
N ASP A 321 8.86 -4.29 -9.70
CA ASP A 321 8.50 -4.16 -8.29
C ASP A 321 9.39 -5.02 -7.35
N ASN A 322 10.07 -6.03 -7.88
CA ASN A 322 11.01 -6.89 -7.15
C ASN A 322 12.43 -6.35 -7.08
N PHE A 323 12.72 -5.21 -7.72
CA PHE A 323 14.02 -4.56 -7.64
C PHE A 323 14.02 -3.50 -6.54
N PRO A 324 15.13 -3.35 -5.79
CA PRO A 324 15.25 -2.33 -4.74
C PRO A 324 15.47 -0.92 -5.31
N MET A 325 15.71 -0.81 -6.62
CA MET A 325 15.93 0.44 -7.34
C MET A 325 14.97 0.60 -8.52
N LEU A 326 14.86 1.82 -9.05
CA LEU A 326 14.15 2.07 -10.30
C LEU A 326 14.82 1.36 -11.48
N VAL A 327 14.00 0.71 -12.31
CA VAL A 327 14.44 -0.03 -13.50
C VAL A 327 13.94 0.67 -14.75
N GLU A 328 14.83 0.81 -15.74
CA GLU A 328 14.52 1.39 -17.04
C GLU A 328 14.75 0.37 -18.17
N ALA A 329 14.10 0.60 -19.31
CA ALA A 329 14.39 -0.15 -20.53
C ALA A 329 15.84 0.08 -20.99
N GLY A 330 16.49 -0.97 -21.49
CA GLY A 330 17.90 -0.90 -21.90
C GLY A 330 18.90 -1.11 -20.76
N GLN A 331 18.47 -1.67 -19.62
CA GLN A 331 19.34 -1.98 -18.49
C GLN A 331 19.58 -3.49 -18.36
N VAL A 332 20.73 -3.87 -17.79
CA VAL A 332 21.13 -5.25 -17.51
C VAL A 332 21.49 -5.37 -16.04
N PHE A 333 21.05 -6.47 -15.43
CA PHE A 333 21.21 -6.74 -14.02
C PHE A 333 21.90 -8.08 -13.81
N MET A 334 22.72 -8.11 -12.77
CA MET A 334 23.32 -9.31 -12.23
C MET A 334 22.75 -9.48 -10.82
N ILE A 335 22.20 -10.65 -10.52
CA ILE A 335 21.55 -10.94 -9.24
C ILE A 335 22.17 -12.21 -8.67
N ASP A 336 22.69 -12.12 -7.45
CA ASP A 336 23.19 -13.28 -6.71
C ASP A 336 22.17 -13.74 -5.70
N TYR A 337 21.69 -14.96 -5.85
CA TYR A 337 20.81 -15.61 -4.90
C TYR A 337 21.62 -16.51 -3.98
N THR A 338 21.55 -16.25 -2.67
CA THR A 338 22.17 -17.10 -1.65
C THR A 338 21.15 -18.03 -1.03
N LYS A 339 21.41 -19.34 -1.09
CA LYS A 339 20.57 -20.38 -0.48
C LYS A 339 20.83 -20.52 1.01
N THR A 340 19.93 -21.20 1.71
CA THR A 340 20.06 -21.47 3.15
C THR A 340 21.28 -22.33 3.50
N ASP A 341 21.81 -23.11 2.55
CA ASP A 341 23.04 -23.89 2.71
C ASP A 341 24.32 -23.10 2.38
N GLY A 342 24.20 -21.82 2.02
CA GLY A 342 25.31 -20.94 1.64
C GLY A 342 25.69 -21.00 0.17
N THR A 343 25.05 -21.84 -0.64
CA THR A 343 25.29 -21.89 -2.09
C THR A 343 24.82 -20.59 -2.74
N VAL A 344 25.65 -20.00 -3.59
CA VAL A 344 25.30 -18.80 -4.37
C VAL A 344 25.04 -19.20 -5.83
N THR A 345 23.93 -18.72 -6.39
CA THR A 345 23.60 -18.85 -7.82
C THR A 345 23.47 -17.46 -8.42
N ARG A 346 24.21 -17.20 -9.49
CA ARG A 346 24.19 -15.91 -10.21
C ARG A 346 23.27 -16.00 -11.41
N GLN A 347 22.37 -15.04 -11.54
CA GLN A 347 21.45 -14.88 -12.65
C GLN A 347 21.63 -13.51 -13.30
N TYR A 348 21.25 -13.42 -14.57
CA TYR A 348 21.38 -12.20 -15.35
C TYR A 348 20.05 -11.86 -16.00
N TYR A 349 19.56 -10.68 -15.71
CA TYR A 349 18.28 -10.18 -16.21
C TYR A 349 18.51 -8.97 -17.10
N ARG A 350 17.70 -8.80 -18.14
CA ARG A 350 17.68 -7.58 -18.93
C ARG A 350 16.29 -7.01 -19.05
N SER A 351 16.25 -5.69 -19.11
CA SER A 351 15.04 -4.92 -19.28
C SER A 351 14.91 -4.52 -20.75
N ASP A 352 14.04 -5.21 -21.50
CA ASP A 352 13.78 -4.89 -22.91
C ASP A 352 12.61 -3.90 -23.08
N GLY A 353 12.04 -3.40 -21.97
CA GLY A 353 10.87 -2.52 -21.97
C GLY A 353 9.54 -3.23 -22.30
N TYR A 354 9.44 -4.53 -22.01
CA TYR A 354 8.20 -5.29 -22.20
C TYR A 354 7.46 -5.50 -20.88
N GLU A 355 6.16 -5.79 -20.97
CA GLU A 355 5.30 -6.11 -19.84
C GLU A 355 4.96 -7.60 -19.82
N TRP A 356 5.01 -8.18 -18.62
CA TRP A 356 4.54 -9.53 -18.34
C TRP A 356 3.32 -9.43 -17.41
N GLU A 357 2.19 -9.96 -17.86
CA GLU A 357 0.90 -9.87 -17.13
C GLU A 357 0.50 -8.43 -16.75
N GLY A 358 0.79 -7.46 -17.64
CA GLY A 358 0.51 -6.03 -17.41
C GLY A 358 1.48 -5.36 -16.43
N ARG A 359 2.61 -6.01 -16.10
CA ARG A 359 3.65 -5.45 -15.23
C ARG A 359 4.97 -5.28 -15.99
N PRO A 360 5.59 -4.08 -15.97
CA PRO A 360 6.94 -3.89 -16.49
C PRO A 360 7.90 -4.89 -15.86
N SER A 361 8.64 -5.61 -16.71
CA SER A 361 9.41 -6.77 -16.27
C SER A 361 10.76 -6.90 -16.96
N THR A 362 11.69 -7.51 -16.23
CA THR A 362 12.96 -8.00 -16.78
C THR A 362 12.83 -9.50 -17.11
N GLU A 363 13.69 -10.00 -18.00
CA GLU A 363 13.76 -11.42 -18.33
C GLU A 363 15.19 -11.94 -18.20
N GLU A 364 15.34 -13.13 -17.64
CA GLU A 364 16.63 -13.80 -17.52
C GLU A 364 17.17 -14.20 -18.90
N PHE A 365 18.48 -14.05 -19.09
CA PHE A 365 19.18 -14.48 -20.29
C PHE A 365 20.43 -15.30 -19.97
N SER A 366 20.84 -16.15 -20.91
CA SER A 366 22.02 -16.99 -20.77
C SER A 366 23.30 -16.25 -21.18
N VAL A 367 24.35 -16.39 -20.37
CA VAL A 367 25.66 -15.74 -20.55
C VAL A 367 26.73 -16.68 -21.15
N ASP A 368 26.38 -17.95 -21.37
CA ASP A 368 27.26 -19.02 -21.87
C ASP A 368 28.09 -18.68 -23.12
#